data_AF-A0A7K2KND3-F1
#
_entry.id   AF-A0A7K2KND3-F1
#
_cell.length_a   1.000
_cell.length_b   1.000
_cell.length_c   1.000
_cell.angle_alpha   90.00
_cell.angle_beta   90.00
_cell.angle_gamma   90.00
#
_symmetry.space_group_name_H-M   'P 1'
#
loop_
_entity.id
_entity.type
_entity.pdbx_description
1 polymer ?
#
loop_
_entity_poly.entity_id
_entity_poly.type
_entity_poly.pdbx_seq_one_letter_code
_entity_poly.pdbx_strand_id
1 'polypeptide(L)'
;MTGHTNTRLADLFGLAGWSKGELARLVNRQAAAMGHPQLATDTSRVRRWIDRGETPRDPVPRVLAALFTERLGRVVTIEDLGFVRHGRSGKRQ
;
A
#
# COMPACT_ATOMS: atom_id res chain seq x y z
N MET A 1 -4.03 19.85 8.26
CA MET A 1 -3.43 18.54 7.90
C MET A 1 -4.11 18.04 6.62
N THR A 2 -3.62 18.45 5.46
CA THR A 2 -4.18 18.11 4.14
C THR A 2 -3.52 16.83 3.61
N GLY A 3 -3.88 15.68 4.19
CA GLY A 3 -3.54 14.39 3.58
C GLY A 3 -4.57 14.11 2.49
N HIS A 4 -4.18 14.21 1.22
CA HIS A 4 -5.05 13.81 0.12
C HIS A 4 -5.22 12.28 0.17
N THR A 5 -6.47 11.81 0.08
CA THR A 5 -6.79 10.38 0.02
C THR A 5 -6.07 9.74 -1.17
N ASN A 6 -5.43 8.59 -0.96
CA ASN A 6 -4.83 7.82 -2.04
C ASN A 6 -5.93 7.10 -2.81
N THR A 7 -6.53 7.80 -3.77
CA THR A 7 -7.63 7.30 -4.60
C THR A 7 -7.22 6.05 -5.37
N ARG A 8 -5.99 5.98 -5.89
CA ARG A 8 -5.48 4.80 -6.60
C ARG A 8 -5.48 3.54 -5.72
N LEU A 9 -4.98 3.66 -4.50
CA LEU A 9 -5.02 2.55 -3.54
C LEU A 9 -6.46 2.24 -3.12
N ALA A 10 -7.31 3.26 -2.93
CA ALA A 10 -8.71 3.07 -2.55
C ALA A 10 -9.48 2.26 -3.62
N ASP A 11 -9.28 2.56 -4.90
CA ASP A 11 -9.93 1.89 -6.02
C ASP A 11 -9.49 0.43 -6.12
N LEU A 12 -8.16 0.18 -6.09
CA LEU A 12 -7.62 -1.17 -6.10
C LEU A 12 -8.09 -1.98 -4.90
N PHE A 13 -8.14 -1.36 -3.72
CA PHE A 13 -8.65 -1.96 -2.49
C PHE A 13 -10.12 -2.35 -2.62
N GLY A 14 -10.96 -1.49 -3.22
CA GLY A 14 -12.36 -1.78 -3.53
C GLY A 14 -12.50 -2.98 -4.48
N LEU A 15 -11.68 -3.06 -5.52
CA LEU A 15 -11.68 -4.18 -6.47
C LEU A 15 -11.20 -5.50 -5.84
N ALA A 16 -10.25 -5.44 -4.90
CA ALA A 16 -9.74 -6.63 -4.24
C ALA A 16 -10.78 -7.29 -3.30
N GLY A 17 -11.75 -6.51 -2.81
CA GLY A 17 -12.83 -7.00 -1.95
C GLY A 17 -12.36 -7.44 -0.56
N TRP A 18 -11.22 -6.95 -0.09
CA TRP A 18 -10.73 -7.21 1.26
C TRP A 18 -11.25 -6.18 2.25
N SER A 19 -11.43 -6.60 3.50
CA SER A 19 -11.47 -5.68 4.64
C SER A 19 -10.06 -5.16 4.96
N LYS A 20 -9.99 -4.03 5.68
CA LYS A 20 -8.71 -3.43 6.10
C LYS A 20 -7.92 -4.37 7.01
N GLY A 21 -8.62 -5.15 7.84
CA GLY A 21 -8.01 -6.15 8.73
C GLY A 21 -7.46 -7.35 7.96
N GLU A 22 -8.16 -7.80 6.90
CA GLU A 22 -7.65 -8.85 6.01
C GLU A 22 -6.40 -8.40 5.27
N LEU A 23 -6.39 -7.18 4.72
CA LEU A 23 -5.20 -6.64 4.08
C LEU A 23 -4.02 -6.57 5.05
N ALA A 24 -4.23 -6.11 6.28
CA ALA A 24 -3.18 -6.07 7.29
C ALA A 24 -2.58 -7.46 7.57
N ARG A 25 -3.43 -8.49 7.70
CA ARG A 25 -2.98 -9.88 7.90
C ARG A 25 -2.22 -10.41 6.68
N LEU A 26 -2.72 -10.15 5.47
CA LEU A 26 -2.06 -10.56 4.22
C LEU A 26 -0.67 -9.91 4.10
N VAL A 27 -0.57 -8.61 4.37
CA VAL A 27 0.71 -7.88 4.37
C VAL A 27 1.69 -8.50 5.36
N ASN A 28 1.27 -8.81 6.58
CA ASN A 28 2.17 -9.40 7.58
C ASN A 28 2.62 -10.81 7.17
N ARG A 29 1.71 -11.64 6.65
CA ARG A 29 2.05 -12.99 6.16
C ARG A 29 3.03 -12.94 4.99
N GLN A 30 2.76 -12.09 4.01
CA GLN A 30 3.60 -11.96 2.83
C GLN A 30 4.95 -11.33 3.18
N ALA A 31 4.99 -10.34 4.06
CA ALA A 31 6.24 -9.77 4.55
C ALA A 31 7.10 -10.82 5.27
N ALA A 32 6.50 -11.67 6.11
CA ALA A 32 7.20 -12.78 6.75
C ALA A 32 7.74 -13.77 5.72
N ALA A 33 6.95 -14.13 4.70
CA ALA A 33 7.38 -15.00 3.60
C ALA A 33 8.53 -14.39 2.77
N MET A 34 8.60 -13.07 2.67
CA MET A 34 9.70 -12.34 2.03
C MET A 34 10.91 -12.11 2.96
N GLY A 35 10.95 -12.71 4.16
CA GLY A 35 12.09 -12.58 5.09
C GLY A 35 12.02 -11.37 6.03
N HIS A 36 10.85 -10.74 6.18
CA HIS A 36 10.62 -9.60 7.07
C HIS A 36 9.58 -9.90 8.18
N PRO A 37 9.81 -10.90 9.05
CA PRO A 37 8.84 -11.31 10.08
C PRO A 37 8.58 -10.24 11.16
N GLN A 38 9.49 -9.30 11.36
CA GLN A 38 9.33 -8.17 12.30
C GLN A 38 8.33 -7.11 11.80
N LEU A 39 7.84 -7.23 10.56
CA LEU A 39 6.88 -6.31 10.00
C LEU A 39 5.50 -6.58 10.58
N ALA A 40 5.02 -5.63 11.38
CA ALA A 40 3.66 -5.63 11.90
C ALA A 40 2.87 -4.44 11.34
N THR A 41 1.82 -4.74 10.58
CA THR A 41 0.80 -3.82 10.09
C THR A 41 -0.53 -4.14 10.75
N ASP A 42 -1.32 -3.09 10.99
CA ASP A 42 -2.66 -3.15 11.55
C ASP A 42 -3.66 -2.39 10.67
N THR A 43 -4.94 -2.50 11.02
CA THR A 43 -6.04 -1.79 10.37
C THR A 43 -5.84 -0.27 10.34
N SER A 44 -5.22 0.30 11.38
CA SER A 44 -4.96 1.73 11.46
C SER A 44 -3.93 2.18 10.43
N ARG A 45 -2.84 1.44 10.22
CA ARG A 45 -1.87 1.70 9.15
C ARG A 45 -2.51 1.60 7.77
N VAL A 46 -3.30 0.55 7.52
CA VAL A 46 -4.04 0.41 6.26
C VAL A 46 -4.94 1.62 6.01
N ARG A 47 -5.68 2.06 7.04
CA ARG A 47 -6.50 3.28 6.96
C ARG A 47 -5.67 4.50 6.60
N ARG A 48 -4.48 4.67 7.18
CA ARG A 48 -3.60 5.81 6.90
C ARG A 48 -3.09 5.84 5.46
N TRP A 49 -2.79 4.68 4.88
CA TRP A 49 -2.34 4.61 3.49
C TRP A 49 -3.44 5.01 2.51
N ILE A 50 -4.68 4.59 2.80
CA ILE A 50 -5.85 4.88 1.96
C ILE A 50 -6.32 6.32 2.21
N ASP A 51 -6.77 6.63 3.43
CA ASP A 51 -7.50 7.86 3.72
C ASP A 51 -6.58 9.09 3.79
N ARG A 52 -5.33 8.90 4.26
CA ARG A 52 -4.37 10.00 4.48
C ARG A 52 -3.23 10.05 3.47
N GLY A 53 -3.19 9.10 2.53
CA GLY A 53 -2.12 9.01 1.53
C GLY A 53 -0.73 8.78 2.13
N GLU A 54 -0.64 8.24 3.35
CA GLU A 54 0.66 7.95 3.95
C GLU A 54 1.37 6.86 3.14
N THR A 55 2.61 7.13 2.72
CA THR A 55 3.41 6.13 2.00
C THR A 55 4.13 5.22 3.00
N PRO A 56 3.89 3.90 2.98
CA PRO A 56 4.60 3.00 3.85
C PRO A 56 6.06 2.84 3.42
N ARG A 57 6.93 2.49 4.37
CA ARG A 57 8.34 2.21 4.11
C ARG A 57 8.52 0.82 3.50
N ASP A 58 9.63 0.63 2.78
CA ASP A 58 10.07 -0.71 2.35
C ASP A 58 10.08 -1.68 3.54
N PRO A 59 9.67 -2.95 3.33
CA PRO A 59 9.28 -3.60 2.06
C PRO A 59 7.78 -3.46 1.70
N VAL A 60 6.97 -2.74 2.47
CA VAL A 60 5.50 -2.77 2.35
C VAL A 60 4.98 -2.42 0.96
N PRO A 61 5.47 -1.38 0.24
CA PRO A 61 4.97 -1.09 -1.10
C PRO A 61 5.12 -2.28 -2.07
N ARG A 62 6.23 -3.02 -1.98
CA ARG A 62 6.47 -4.24 -2.78
C ARG A 62 5.53 -5.37 -2.40
N VAL A 63 5.31 -5.56 -1.09
CA VAL A 63 4.36 -6.55 -0.57
C VAL A 63 2.95 -6.26 -1.08
N LEU A 64 2.51 -5.00 -1.01
CA LEU A 64 1.20 -4.59 -1.50
C LEU A 64 1.07 -4.85 -3.01
N ALA A 65 2.07 -4.45 -3.81
CA ALA A 65 2.08 -4.68 -5.26
C ALA A 65 1.91 -6.17 -5.60
N ALA A 66 2.65 -7.04 -4.91
CA ALA A 66 2.54 -8.49 -5.08
C ALA A 66 1.14 -9.02 -4.72
N LEU A 67 0.60 -8.62 -3.55
CA LEU A 67 -0.72 -9.06 -3.09
C LEU A 67 -1.83 -8.63 -4.05
N PHE A 68 -1.83 -7.38 -4.50
CA PHE A 68 -2.83 -6.89 -5.45
C PHE A 68 -2.68 -7.55 -6.82
N THR A 69 -1.45 -7.83 -7.25
CA THR A 69 -1.20 -8.57 -8.50
C THR A 69 -1.82 -9.95 -8.47
N GLU A 70 -1.56 -10.70 -7.39
CA GLU A 70 -2.12 -12.04 -7.19
C GLU A 70 -3.65 -12.00 -7.11
N ARG A 71 -4.21 -11.03 -6.37
CA ARG A 71 -5.65 -10.92 -6.16
C ARG A 71 -6.43 -10.52 -7.42
N LEU A 72 -5.90 -9.59 -8.20
CA LEU A 72 -6.60 -9.01 -9.34
C LEU A 72 -6.28 -9.72 -10.67
N GLY A 73 -5.34 -10.67 -10.68
CA GLY A 73 -4.95 -11.41 -11.88
C GLY A 73 -4.30 -10.53 -12.96
N ARG A 74 -3.80 -9.35 -12.59
CA ARG A 74 -3.09 -8.42 -13.47
C ARG A 74 -1.91 -7.81 -12.74
N VAL A 75 -0.86 -7.45 -13.46
CA VAL A 75 0.30 -6.78 -12.86
C VAL A 75 -0.16 -5.45 -12.23
N VAL A 76 0.12 -5.30 -10.93
CA VAL A 76 -0.08 -4.07 -10.16
C VAL A 76 1.28 -3.64 -9.63
N THR A 77 1.71 -2.45 -10.01
CA THR A 77 2.99 -1.86 -9.59
C THR A 77 2.84 -0.98 -8.34
N ILE A 78 3.97 -0.57 -7.77
CA ILE A 78 4.01 0.41 -6.66
C ILE A 78 3.41 1.75 -7.10
N GLU A 79 3.57 2.11 -8.38
CA GLU A 79 3.05 3.35 -8.98
C GLU A 79 1.53 3.30 -9.17
N ASP A 80 1.02 2.12 -9.56
CA ASP A 80 -0.43 1.86 -9.63
C ASP A 80 -1.10 1.98 -8.26
N LEU A 81 -0.38 1.65 -7.18
CA LEU A 81 -0.83 1.83 -5.80
C LEU A 81 -0.70 3.28 -5.30
N GLY A 82 -0.16 4.18 -6.11
CA GLY A 82 0.04 5.59 -5.73
C GLY A 82 1.18 5.82 -4.73
N PHE A 83 2.13 4.89 -4.59
CA PHE A 83 3.26 5.00 -3.64
C PHE A 83 4.55 5.52 -4.26
N VAL A 84 4.46 6.38 -5.28
CA VAL A 84 5.64 7.03 -5.84
C VAL A 84 6.15 8.05 -4.83
N ARG A 85 7.42 7.94 -4.42
CA ARG A 85 8.11 9.10 -3.85
C ARG A 85 8.03 10.19 -4.90
N HIS A 86 7.41 11.32 -4.58
CA HIS A 86 7.66 12.57 -5.29
C HIS A 86 9.12 12.98 -5.04
N GLY A 87 10.06 12.26 -5.65
CA GLY A 87 11.45 12.66 -5.80
C GLY A 87 11.53 13.68 -6.93
N ARG A 88 10.90 14.84 -6.75
CA ARG A 88 11.18 16.15 -7.37
C ARG A 88 10.05 17.13 -7.03
N SER A 89 10.12 17.69 -5.82
CA SER A 89 9.79 19.10 -5.61
C SER A 89 11.06 19.82 -5.19
N GLY A 90 12.08 19.74 -6.07
CA GLY A 90 13.21 20.65 -6.06
C GLY A 90 12.90 21.81 -7.00
N LYS A 91 12.57 22.96 -6.41
CA LYS A 91 12.60 24.34 -6.95
C LYS A 91 11.73 24.74 -8.16
N ARG A 92 11.38 26.05 -8.09
CA ARG A 92 10.76 26.98 -9.05
C ARG A 92 9.23 27.04 -8.87
N GLN A 93 8.61 28.16 -8.48
CA GLN A 93 8.99 29.58 -8.54
C GLN A 93 8.36 30.31 -7.35
#